data_AF-A0ABD2PER0-F1
#
_entry.id   AF-A0ABD2PER0-F1
#
_cell.length_a   1.000
_cell.length_b   1.000
_cell.length_c   1.000
_cell.angle_alpha   90.00
_cell.angle_beta   90.00
_cell.angle_gamma   90.00
#
_symmetry.space_group_name_H-M   'P 1'
#
loop_
_entity.id
_entity.type
_entity.pdbx_description
1 polymer ?
#
loop_
_entity_poly.entity_id
_entity_poly.type
_entity_poly.pdbx_seq_one_letter_code
_entity_poly.pdbx_strand_id
1 'polypeptide(L)' 'MSAVVDGVYADHSHIAGKFTMLLSSRVYVGGSINTRALPGARVHNNFVGCMRK' A
#
# COMPACT_ATOMS: atom_id res chain seq x y z
N MET A 1 10.31 -7.46 -1.61
CA MET A 1 9.72 -6.12 -1.45
C MET A 1 10.46 -5.42 -0.32
N SER A 2 10.72 -4.13 -0.44
CA SER A 2 11.35 -3.33 0.62
C SER A 2 10.47 -2.14 0.99
N ALA A 3 10.45 -1.79 2.26
CA ALA A 3 9.80 -0.59 2.78
C ALA A 3 10.81 0.17 3.65
N VAL A 4 10.92 1.48 3.44
CA VAL A 4 11.85 2.34 4.17
C VAL A 4 11.10 3.55 4.71
N VAL A 5 11.31 3.87 5.98
CA VAL A 5 10.74 5.03 6.67
C VAL A 5 11.87 5.91 7.18
N ASP A 6 11.83 7.18 6.78
CA ASP A 6 12.79 8.23 7.14
C ASP A 6 14.27 7.92 6.84
N GLY A 7 14.54 6.87 6.05
CA GLY A 7 15.90 6.37 5.81
C GLY A 7 16.55 5.65 7.00
N VAL A 8 15.83 5.52 8.12
CA VAL A 8 16.34 4.92 9.37
C VAL A 8 15.83 3.49 9.53
N TYR A 9 14.54 3.27 9.25
CA TYR A 9 13.92 1.97 9.40
C TYR A 9 13.71 1.34 8.02
N ALA A 10 14.24 0.14 7.82
CA ALA A 10 14.09 -0.63 6.60
C ALA A 10 13.62 -2.04 6.93
N ASP A 11 12.60 -2.49 6.19
CA ASP A 11 12.12 -3.87 6.24
C ASP A 11 12.18 -4.50 4.84
N HIS A 12 12.59 -5.77 4.78
CA HIS A 12 12.77 -6.54 3.55
C HIS A 12 12.04 -7.88 3.67
N SER A 13 11.11 -8.13 2.74
CA SER A 13 10.24 -9.30 2.80
C SER A 13 9.96 -9.92 1.42
N HIS A 14 9.41 -11.13 1.44
CA HIS A 14 9.09 -11.92 0.25
C HIS A 14 7.58 -12.16 0.15
N ILE A 15 7.06 -12.27 -1.07
CA ILE A 15 5.67 -12.64 -1.30
C ILE A 15 5.52 -14.16 -1.33
N ALA A 16 4.32 -14.64 -1.00
CA ALA A 16 4.01 -16.07 -1.10
C ALA A 16 3.86 -16.51 -2.57
N GLY A 17 4.32 -17.72 -2.89
CA GLY A 17 4.22 -18.31 -4.22
C GLY A 17 5.38 -17.94 -5.16
N LYS A 18 5.20 -18.22 -6.46
CA LYS A 18 6.22 -18.02 -7.51
C LYS A 18 5.90 -16.86 -8.46
N PHE A 19 4.93 -16.03 -8.12
CA PHE A 19 4.54 -14.89 -8.95
C PHE A 19 5.62 -13.81 -8.91
N THR A 20 5.88 -13.16 -10.04
CA THR A 20 6.92 -12.12 -10.16
C THR A 20 6.38 -10.77 -10.64
N MET A 21 5.14 -10.73 -11.16
CA MET A 21 4.53 -9.53 -11.72
C MET A 21 3.21 -9.21 -11.01
N LEU A 22 3.02 -7.93 -10.66
CA LEU A 22 1.77 -7.39 -10.15
C LEU A 22 1.05 -6.63 -11.28
N LEU A 23 -0.18 -7.02 -11.59
CA LEU A 23 -1.01 -6.33 -12.58
C LEU A 23 -1.95 -5.34 -11.87
N SER A 24 -1.93 -4.07 -12.27
CA SER A 24 -2.90 -3.07 -11.80
C SER A 24 -3.20 -2.06 -12.90
N SER A 25 -4.47 -1.65 -13.02
CA SER A 25 -4.94 -0.65 -13.99
C SER A 25 -5.29 0.70 -13.36
N ARG A 26 -5.32 0.78 -12.02
CA ARG A 26 -5.73 1.98 -11.27
C ARG A 26 -4.97 2.08 -9.95
N VAL A 27 -4.78 3.30 -9.48
CA VAL A 27 -4.18 3.60 -8.17
C VAL A 27 -5.09 4.55 -7.42
N TYR A 28 -5.36 4.24 -6.15
CA TYR A 28 -6.10 5.10 -5.23
C TYR A 28 -5.11 5.79 -4.29
N VAL A 29 -5.19 7.13 -4.17
CA VAL A 29 -4.29 7.93 -3.35
C VAL A 29 -5.11 8.63 -2.26
N GLY A 30 -4.70 8.47 -1.00
CA GLY A 30 -5.38 9.07 0.15
C GLY A 30 -6.71 8.41 0.53
N GLY A 31 -7.33 7.63 -0.34
CA GLY A 31 -8.56 6.92 -0.03
C GLY A 31 -9.28 6.43 -1.27
N SER A 32 -10.43 5.80 -1.06
CA SER A 32 -11.34 5.37 -2.12
C SER A 32 -12.80 5.56 -1.69
N ILE A 33 -13.73 5.30 -2.62
CA ILE A 33 -15.18 5.36 -2.34
C ILE A 33 -15.56 4.35 -1.25
N ASN A 34 -14.91 3.17 -1.22
CA ASN A 34 -15.13 2.16 -0.21
C ASN A 34 -13.81 1.47 0.16
N THR A 35 -13.01 2.12 0.98
CA THR A 35 -11.67 1.66 1.40
C THR A 35 -11.72 0.30 2.10
N ARG A 36 -12.82 0.03 2.83
CA ARG A 36 -13.06 -1.27 3.49
C ARG A 36 -13.22 -2.42 2.50
N ALA A 37 -13.76 -2.18 1.32
CA ALA A 37 -13.98 -3.22 0.32
C ALA A 37 -12.72 -3.56 -0.50
N LEU A 38 -11.62 -2.82 -0.33
CA LEU A 38 -10.38 -3.08 -1.06
C LEU A 38 -9.70 -4.36 -0.54
N PRO A 39 -9.31 -5.29 -1.43
CA PRO A 39 -8.57 -6.48 -1.03
C PRO A 39 -7.30 -6.16 -0.25
N GLY A 40 -7.12 -6.79 0.91
CA GLY A 40 -5.97 -6.57 1.78
C GLY A 40 -6.02 -5.30 2.63
N ALA A 41 -7.09 -4.50 2.54
CA ALA A 41 -7.26 -3.33 3.41
C ALA A 41 -7.41 -3.76 4.88
N ARG A 42 -6.56 -3.18 5.74
CA ARG A 42 -6.65 -3.34 7.20
C ARG A 42 -7.39 -2.19 7.88
N VAL A 43 -7.67 -1.13 7.14
CA VAL A 43 -8.29 0.11 7.63
C VAL A 43 -9.52 0.46 6.79
N HIS A 44 -10.45 1.19 7.39
CA HIS A 44 -11.72 1.57 6.75
C HIS A 44 -11.82 3.05 6.42
N ASN A 45 -10.87 3.86 6.91
CA ASN A 45 -10.90 5.31 6.79
C ASN A 45 -10.01 5.77 5.64
N ASN A 46 -10.37 6.93 5.07
CA ASN A 46 -9.48 7.65 4.18
C ASN A 46 -8.42 8.40 5.00
N PHE A 47 -7.27 8.66 4.38
CA PHE A 47 -6.19 9.43 4.96
C PHE A 47 -6.63 10.88 5.21
N VAL A 48 -6.32 11.39 6.40
CA VAL A 48 -6.58 12.77 6.81
C VAL A 48 -5.25 13.42 7.15
N GLY A 49 -4.85 14.42 6.37
CA GLY A 49 -3.57 15.11 6.52
C GLY A 49 -2.96 15.49 5.18
N CYS A 50 -1.69 15.85 5.18
CA CYS A 50 -0.95 16.20 3.98
C CYS A 50 -0.11 15.01 3.51
N MET A 51 -0.20 14.67 2.22
CA MET A 51 0.76 13.78 1.55
C MET A 51 1.60 14.61 0.57
N ARG A 52 2.92 14.39 0.61
CA ARG A 52 3.87 15.05 -0.27
C ARG A 52 4.94 14.05 -0.70
N LYS A 53 5.53 14.30 -1.86
CA LYS A 53 6.73 13.62 -2.32
C LYS A 53 7.95 14.06 -1.52
#